data_AF-A0AAU9INN0-F1
#
_entry.id   AF-A0AAU9INN0-F1
#
_cell.length_a   1.000
_cell.length_b   1.000
_cell.length_c   1.000
_cell.angle_alpha   90.00
_cell.angle_beta   90.00
_cell.angle_gamma   90.00
#
_symmetry.space_group_name_H-M   'P 1'
#
loop_
_entity.id
_entity.type
_entity.pdbx_description
1 polymer ?
#
loop_
_entity_poly.entity_id
_entity_poly.type
_entity_poly.pdbx_seq_one_letter_code
_entity_poly.pdbx_strand_id
1 'polypeptide(L)'
;MDFDPLKLKRFGDKNYKTLMGLAAAAVGFLALAIVFLIISSVSGSAQGSANREISNWNKQSYAEALHNITLKLKVIPSQGHGVVEFMNWTNTEEESYQKEIGKSITKYDVSYHEYTADTSLKFSTLAFNEDVVPVGDAQSKCVYVEWAPSFDKNKIVAFKPLENMPNCSHAGKGGMWNDNDPKVGIDVSNWWQNEIELSCSGKGCQETCKKKNGVWVWKNDEGSGVCFTYDILESICLKMKNNVDIFGKSHWAYAGGCYQDNQPGKYETGKPGETYHFASVDIEVRGENDPYIALLDSSGNEAKISHSSGIASSLAWIMLVGFIGSVGAFGFLFFKLKKEEAPYAESA
;
A
#
# COMPACT_ATOMS: atom_id res chain seq x y z
N MET A 1 -25.68 -47.71 -9.20
CA MET A 1 -26.84 -47.00 -9.80
C MET A 1 -26.28 -46.12 -10.90
N ASP A 2 -26.68 -46.35 -12.15
CA ASP A 2 -26.26 -45.52 -13.28
C ASP A 2 -27.01 -44.20 -13.24
N PHE A 3 -26.30 -43.11 -12.96
CA PHE A 3 -26.87 -41.77 -12.91
C PHE A 3 -26.92 -41.18 -14.33
N ASP A 4 -28.08 -41.29 -15.00
CA ASP A 4 -28.35 -40.68 -16.31
C ASP A 4 -29.68 -39.90 -16.28
N PRO A 5 -29.73 -38.75 -15.59
CA PRO A 5 -30.96 -37.99 -15.39
C PRO A 5 -31.59 -37.46 -16.68
N LEU A 6 -30.81 -37.38 -17.76
CA LEU A 6 -31.22 -36.86 -19.07
C LEU A 6 -31.45 -37.97 -20.11
N LYS A 7 -31.33 -39.25 -19.71
CA LYS A 7 -31.47 -40.43 -20.59
C LYS A 7 -30.60 -40.34 -21.86
N LEU A 8 -29.38 -39.81 -21.74
CA LEU A 8 -28.49 -39.57 -22.87
C LEU A 8 -27.89 -40.85 -23.46
N LYS A 9 -27.90 -41.96 -22.72
CA LYS A 9 -27.37 -43.25 -23.22
C LYS A 9 -28.07 -43.77 -24.48
N ARG A 10 -29.30 -43.32 -24.76
CA ARG A 10 -30.05 -43.71 -25.98
C ARG A 10 -29.34 -43.31 -27.28
N PHE A 11 -28.50 -42.27 -27.25
CA PHE A 11 -27.81 -41.76 -28.44
C PHE A 11 -26.53 -42.55 -28.80
N GLY A 12 -26.26 -43.66 -28.10
CA GLY A 12 -25.05 -44.47 -28.26
C GLY A 12 -23.84 -43.91 -27.50
N ASP A 13 -22.90 -44.81 -27.17
CA ASP A 13 -21.80 -44.52 -26.24
C ASP A 13 -20.91 -43.33 -26.65
N LYS A 14 -20.66 -43.17 -27.96
CA LYS A 14 -19.82 -42.07 -28.47
C LYS A 14 -20.47 -40.71 -28.24
N ASN A 15 -21.75 -40.59 -28.57
CA ASN A 15 -22.50 -39.34 -28.41
C ASN A 15 -22.80 -39.06 -26.93
N TYR A 16 -23.09 -40.09 -26.16
CA TYR A 16 -23.24 -40.01 -24.70
C TYR A 16 -21.99 -39.39 -24.04
N LYS A 17 -20.78 -39.93 -24.35
CA LYS A 17 -19.52 -39.39 -23.81
C LYS A 17 -19.29 -37.93 -24.23
N THR A 18 -19.66 -37.57 -25.47
CA THR A 18 -19.49 -36.20 -25.98
C THR A 18 -20.43 -35.21 -25.30
N LEU A 19 -21.72 -35.56 -25.14
CA LEU A 19 -22.72 -34.75 -24.44
C LEU A 19 -22.37 -34.59 -22.96
N MET A 20 -21.93 -35.66 -22.29
CA MET A 20 -21.46 -35.61 -20.91
C MET A 20 -20.21 -34.72 -20.75
N GLY A 21 -19.28 -34.79 -21.71
CA GLY A 21 -18.10 -33.91 -21.73
C GLY A 21 -18.47 -32.42 -21.86
N LEU A 22 -19.41 -32.08 -22.75
CA LEU A 22 -19.89 -30.71 -22.92
C LEU A 22 -20.65 -30.19 -21.69
N ALA A 23 -21.47 -31.03 -21.05
CA ALA A 23 -22.17 -30.68 -19.82
C ALA A 23 -21.18 -30.44 -18.66
N ALA A 24 -20.17 -31.30 -18.51
CA ALA A 24 -19.12 -31.14 -17.51
C ALA A 24 -18.30 -29.86 -17.75
N ALA A 25 -17.95 -29.57 -19.02
CA ALA A 25 -17.25 -28.34 -19.39
C ALA A 25 -18.08 -27.09 -19.06
N ALA A 26 -19.39 -27.08 -19.35
CA ALA A 26 -20.28 -25.98 -19.01
C ALA A 26 -20.31 -25.73 -17.50
N VAL A 27 -20.48 -26.77 -16.68
CA VAL A 27 -20.45 -26.64 -15.21
C VAL A 27 -19.10 -26.12 -14.72
N GLY A 28 -17.99 -26.61 -15.28
CA GLY A 28 -16.65 -26.14 -14.96
C GLY A 28 -16.43 -24.66 -15.28
N PHE A 29 -16.83 -24.21 -16.48
CA PHE A 29 -16.75 -22.81 -16.88
C PHE A 29 -17.60 -21.89 -16.00
N LEU A 30 -18.82 -22.31 -15.65
CA LEU A 30 -19.69 -21.53 -14.77
C LEU A 30 -19.11 -21.42 -13.35
N ALA A 31 -18.61 -22.53 -12.79
CA ALA A 31 -17.98 -22.54 -11.47
C ALA A 31 -16.74 -21.62 -11.43
N LEU A 32 -15.88 -21.69 -12.45
CA LEU A 32 -14.72 -20.80 -12.57
C LEU A 32 -15.16 -19.34 -12.74
N ALA A 33 -16.17 -19.04 -13.55
CA ALA A 33 -16.70 -17.69 -13.70
C ALA A 33 -17.21 -17.13 -12.36
N ILE A 34 -17.95 -17.92 -11.57
CA ILE A 34 -18.43 -17.54 -10.23
C ILE A 34 -17.24 -17.29 -9.30
N VAL A 35 -16.23 -18.17 -9.28
CA VAL A 35 -15.02 -17.99 -8.46
C VAL A 35 -14.31 -16.70 -8.84
N PHE A 36 -14.10 -16.42 -10.13
CA PHE A 36 -13.46 -15.16 -10.56
C PHE A 36 -14.32 -13.93 -10.27
N LEU A 37 -15.65 -14.03 -10.33
CA LEU A 37 -16.56 -12.96 -9.92
C LEU A 37 -16.48 -12.69 -8.41
N ILE A 38 -16.41 -13.74 -7.58
CA ILE A 38 -16.21 -13.62 -6.13
C ILE A 38 -14.84 -13.03 -5.83
N ILE A 39 -13.78 -13.50 -6.49
CA ILE A 39 -12.44 -12.90 -6.34
C ILE A 39 -12.48 -11.42 -6.72
N SER A 40 -13.17 -11.06 -7.81
CA SER A 40 -13.28 -9.67 -8.28
C SER A 40 -14.13 -8.77 -7.37
N SER A 41 -15.12 -9.33 -6.67
CA SER A 41 -15.99 -8.57 -5.74
C SER A 41 -15.37 -8.45 -4.35
N VAL A 42 -14.61 -9.44 -3.90
CA VAL A 42 -13.80 -9.38 -2.68
C VAL A 42 -12.59 -8.46 -2.90
N SER A 43 -12.02 -8.43 -4.11
CA SER A 43 -11.08 -7.39 -4.54
C SER A 43 -11.79 -6.10 -4.97
N GLY A 44 -12.99 -5.84 -4.43
CA GLY A 44 -13.85 -4.71 -4.75
C GLY A 44 -13.02 -3.46 -5.00
N SER A 45 -13.08 -2.99 -6.25
CA SER A 45 -12.14 -2.06 -6.84
C SER A 45 -11.77 -0.94 -5.87
N ALA A 46 -10.48 -0.84 -5.55
CA ALA A 46 -9.79 0.35 -5.03
C ALA A 46 -10.51 1.68 -5.36
N GLN A 47 -10.88 1.82 -6.63
CA GLN A 47 -11.54 2.98 -7.22
C GLN A 47 -12.94 3.29 -6.65
N GLY A 48 -13.72 2.28 -6.25
CA GLY A 48 -15.03 2.47 -5.62
C GLY A 48 -14.93 3.02 -4.20
N SER A 49 -13.91 2.57 -3.44
CA SER A 49 -13.57 3.13 -2.12
C SER A 49 -13.10 4.57 -2.26
N ALA A 50 -12.15 4.82 -3.17
CA ALA A 50 -11.63 6.16 -3.45
C ALA A 50 -12.72 7.16 -3.85
N ASN A 51 -13.66 6.78 -4.73
CA ASN A 51 -14.78 7.65 -5.12
C ASN A 51 -15.69 8.04 -3.94
N ARG A 52 -15.90 7.11 -2.99
CA ARG A 52 -16.67 7.39 -1.77
C ARG A 52 -15.92 8.39 -0.88
N GLU A 53 -14.61 8.20 -0.72
CA GLU A 53 -13.79 9.13 0.06
C GLU A 53 -13.68 10.51 -0.57
N ILE A 54 -13.55 10.62 -1.90
CA ILE A 54 -13.62 11.92 -2.61
C ILE A 54 -14.94 12.64 -2.30
N SER A 55 -16.06 11.92 -2.34
CA SER A 55 -17.37 12.49 -2.03
C SER A 55 -17.45 12.98 -0.57
N ASN A 56 -16.93 12.19 0.38
CA ASN A 56 -16.87 12.57 1.79
C ASN A 56 -15.97 13.79 2.00
N TRP A 57 -14.76 13.76 1.43
CA TRP A 57 -13.76 14.83 1.49
C TRP A 57 -14.34 16.17 1.04
N ASN A 58 -14.94 16.19 -0.15
CA ASN A 58 -15.56 17.39 -0.72
C ASN A 58 -16.78 17.83 0.12
N LYS A 59 -17.65 16.90 0.53
CA LYS A 59 -18.86 17.21 1.31
C LYS A 59 -18.54 17.80 2.68
N GLN A 60 -17.47 17.34 3.31
CA GLN A 60 -17.06 17.76 4.65
C GLN A 60 -16.10 18.95 4.64
N SER A 61 -15.73 19.47 3.47
CA SER A 61 -14.82 20.62 3.32
C SER A 61 -13.49 20.41 4.05
N TYR A 62 -12.97 19.17 4.06
CA TYR A 62 -11.72 18.83 4.75
C TYR A 62 -10.54 19.64 4.24
N ALA A 63 -10.48 19.87 2.94
CA ALA A 63 -9.44 20.67 2.30
C ALA A 63 -9.38 22.09 2.89
N GLU A 64 -10.54 22.73 3.09
CA GLU A 64 -10.65 24.04 3.70
C GLU A 64 -10.29 24.00 5.19
N ALA A 65 -10.71 22.96 5.91
CA ALA A 65 -10.35 22.78 7.32
C ALA A 65 -8.82 22.67 7.51
N LEU A 66 -8.13 21.94 6.64
CA LEU A 66 -6.66 21.85 6.63
C LEU A 66 -6.02 23.19 6.22
N HIS A 67 -6.54 23.86 5.20
CA HIS A 67 -6.05 25.21 4.82
C HIS A 67 -6.12 26.21 5.99
N ASN A 68 -7.14 26.09 6.83
CA ASN A 68 -7.39 26.98 7.97
C ASN A 68 -6.53 26.68 9.21
N ILE A 69 -5.60 25.73 9.14
CA ILE A 69 -4.61 25.48 10.19
C ILE A 69 -3.18 25.66 9.69
N THR A 70 -2.29 25.96 10.63
CA THR A 70 -0.84 25.99 10.43
C THR A 70 -0.22 24.89 11.25
N LEU A 71 0.63 24.09 10.63
CA LEU A 71 1.40 23.05 11.29
C LEU A 71 2.84 23.47 11.50
N LYS A 72 3.42 22.98 12.60
CA LYS A 72 4.85 22.95 12.82
C LYS A 72 5.29 21.56 13.17
N LEU A 73 6.52 21.23 12.80
CA LEU A 73 7.14 19.96 13.14
C LEU A 73 8.45 20.15 13.89
N LYS A 74 8.85 19.12 14.62
CA LYS A 74 10.17 18.99 15.22
C LYS A 74 10.60 17.52 15.18
N VAL A 75 11.85 17.26 14.78
CA VAL A 75 12.45 15.91 14.76
C VAL A 75 13.48 15.80 15.88
N ILE A 76 13.35 14.76 16.71
CA ILE A 76 14.08 14.60 17.98
C ILE A 76 14.65 13.18 18.12
N PRO A 77 15.93 12.98 18.46
CA PRO A 77 16.97 14.00 18.53
C PRO A 77 17.44 14.39 17.13
N SER A 78 17.59 15.69 16.88
CA SER A 78 18.26 16.23 15.69
C SER A 78 19.63 16.77 16.05
N GLN A 79 20.56 16.73 15.09
CA GLN A 79 21.93 17.24 15.28
C GLN A 79 21.96 18.78 15.29
N GLY A 80 20.98 19.44 14.66
CA GLY A 80 20.89 20.90 14.51
C GLY A 80 20.02 21.65 15.53
N HIS A 81 20.19 21.43 16.84
CA HIS A 81 19.48 22.14 17.93
C HIS A 81 17.95 21.94 18.07
N GLY A 82 17.33 20.93 17.45
CA GLY A 82 15.91 20.64 17.74
C GLY A 82 14.97 21.80 17.41
N VAL A 83 15.23 22.48 16.29
CA VAL A 83 14.42 23.62 15.85
C VAL A 83 13.02 23.15 15.43
N VAL A 84 12.02 23.91 15.89
CA VAL A 84 10.63 23.77 15.45
C VAL A 84 10.47 24.51 14.13
N GLU A 85 10.01 23.81 13.11
CA GLU A 85 9.88 24.32 11.74
C GLU A 85 8.43 24.41 11.32
N PHE A 86 8.07 25.43 10.54
CA PHE A 86 6.74 25.52 9.94
C PHE A 86 6.64 24.59 8.73
N MET A 87 5.48 23.97 8.56
CA MET A 87 5.14 23.22 7.35
C MET A 87 4.39 24.12 6.38
N ASN A 88 4.68 24.01 5.10
CA ASN A 88 4.00 24.74 4.05
C ASN A 88 2.68 24.04 3.73
N TRP A 89 1.59 24.79 3.65
CA TRP A 89 0.35 24.27 3.09
C TRP A 89 0.43 24.29 1.56
N THR A 90 -0.01 23.21 0.92
CA THR A 90 -0.13 23.11 -0.53
C THR A 90 -1.48 22.54 -0.93
N ASN A 91 -1.93 22.95 -2.11
CA ASN A 91 -3.11 22.41 -2.80
C ASN A 91 -2.74 21.79 -4.16
N THR A 92 -1.44 21.56 -4.38
CA THR A 92 -0.92 20.96 -5.59
C THR A 92 -0.33 19.61 -5.23
N GLU A 93 -0.83 18.56 -5.88
CA GLU A 93 -0.28 17.22 -5.73
C GLU A 93 1.01 17.08 -6.53
N GLU A 94 2.00 16.34 -6.02
CA GLU A 94 3.23 16.06 -6.75
C GLU A 94 2.95 15.34 -8.08
N GLU A 95 3.74 15.63 -9.12
CA GLU A 95 3.52 15.04 -10.45
C GLU A 95 3.62 13.51 -10.44
N SER A 96 4.49 12.96 -9.59
CA SER A 96 4.64 11.52 -9.35
C SER A 96 3.32 10.91 -8.87
N TYR A 97 2.72 11.47 -7.83
CA TYR A 97 1.42 11.06 -7.30
C TYR A 97 0.29 11.26 -8.30
N GLN A 98 0.27 12.36 -9.07
CA GLN A 98 -0.74 12.57 -10.11
C GLN A 98 -0.74 11.46 -11.17
N LYS A 99 0.44 10.92 -11.52
CA LYS A 99 0.56 9.79 -12.45
C LYS A 99 0.00 8.50 -11.85
N GLU A 100 0.23 8.25 -10.57
CA GLU A 100 -0.26 7.08 -9.85
C GLU A 100 -1.78 7.12 -9.61
N ILE A 101 -2.29 8.29 -9.22
CA ILE A 101 -3.71 8.55 -9.03
C ILE A 101 -4.50 8.39 -10.35
N GLY A 102 -3.83 8.63 -11.49
CA GLY A 102 -4.40 8.56 -12.82
C GLY A 102 -5.50 9.59 -13.07
N LYS A 103 -6.13 9.53 -14.25
CA LYS A 103 -7.21 10.47 -14.62
C LYS A 103 -8.51 10.31 -13.81
N SER A 104 -8.58 9.32 -12.93
CA SER A 104 -9.84 8.95 -12.28
C SER A 104 -10.24 9.85 -11.12
N ILE A 105 -9.34 10.71 -10.62
CA ILE A 105 -9.54 11.47 -9.37
C ILE A 105 -9.29 12.97 -9.58
N THR A 106 -9.45 13.47 -10.80
CA THR A 106 -9.27 14.88 -11.16
C THR A 106 -10.32 15.83 -10.56
N LYS A 107 -10.98 15.49 -9.44
CA LYS A 107 -12.14 16.19 -8.89
C LYS A 107 -12.15 16.37 -7.38
N TYR A 108 -11.06 16.06 -6.68
CA TYR A 108 -10.97 16.38 -5.25
C TYR A 108 -10.01 17.55 -5.02
N ASP A 109 -10.33 18.36 -4.02
CA ASP A 109 -9.51 19.51 -3.65
C ASP A 109 -8.31 19.02 -2.83
N VAL A 110 -7.15 18.91 -3.46
CA VAL A 110 -5.89 18.53 -2.78
C VAL A 110 -5.60 19.55 -1.68
N SER A 111 -5.25 19.07 -0.49
CA SER A 111 -4.87 19.95 0.63
C SER A 111 -4.11 19.16 1.68
N TYR A 112 -2.84 19.50 1.87
CA TYR A 112 -1.98 18.92 2.90
C TYR A 112 -0.89 19.90 3.30
N HIS A 113 -0.15 19.57 4.36
CA HIS A 113 1.03 20.32 4.78
C HIS A 113 2.28 19.49 4.51
N GLU A 114 3.32 20.13 4.00
CA GLU A 114 4.58 19.51 3.64
C GLU A 114 5.77 20.27 4.23
N TYR A 115 6.85 19.55 4.47
CA TYR A 115 8.15 20.10 4.81
C TYR A 115 9.20 19.46 3.90
N THR A 116 9.75 20.29 3.01
CA THR A 116 10.67 19.90 1.93
C THR A 116 12.05 20.57 2.06
N ALA A 117 12.32 21.22 3.20
CA ALA A 117 13.62 21.83 3.45
C ALA A 117 14.68 20.78 3.81
N ASP A 118 15.95 21.19 3.84
CA ASP A 118 17.08 20.29 4.09
C ASP A 118 16.94 19.55 5.43
N THR A 119 16.89 18.23 5.35
CA THR A 119 16.72 17.31 6.48
C THR A 119 18.02 16.64 6.94
N SER A 120 19.17 17.01 6.34
CA SER A 120 20.48 16.41 6.62
C SER A 120 20.94 16.52 8.08
N LEU A 121 20.50 17.56 8.79
CA LEU A 121 20.78 17.75 10.22
C LEU A 121 19.73 17.11 11.14
N LYS A 122 18.65 16.57 10.58
CA LYS A 122 17.58 15.87 11.33
C LYS A 122 17.82 14.36 11.37
N PHE A 123 18.41 13.81 10.32
CA PHE A 123 18.66 12.38 10.17
C PHE A 123 20.16 12.09 10.01
N SER A 124 20.69 11.11 10.76
CA SER A 124 22.06 10.63 10.59
C SER A 124 22.33 10.03 9.21
N THR A 125 23.49 10.36 8.64
CA THR A 125 24.00 9.76 7.40
C THR A 125 24.31 8.26 7.57
N LEU A 126 23.99 7.47 6.55
CA LEU A 126 24.36 6.06 6.44
C LEU A 126 25.35 5.88 5.30
N ALA A 127 26.56 5.39 5.58
CA ALA A 127 27.47 4.87 4.57
C ALA A 127 27.21 3.37 4.41
N PHE A 128 26.66 2.95 3.27
CA PHE A 128 26.35 1.55 3.00
C PHE A 128 27.28 1.02 1.92
N ASN A 129 28.41 0.43 2.30
CA ASN A 129 29.40 -0.11 1.37
C ASN A 129 30.09 -1.35 1.95
N GLU A 130 30.98 -2.00 1.17
CA GLU A 130 31.65 -3.23 1.59
C GLU A 130 32.62 -3.01 2.79
N ASP A 131 33.09 -1.78 3.00
CA ASP A 131 34.02 -1.44 4.09
C ASP A 131 33.31 -1.06 5.39
N VAL A 132 32.06 -0.58 5.30
CA VAL A 132 31.26 -0.09 6.42
C VAL A 132 29.86 -0.69 6.33
N VAL A 133 29.59 -1.67 7.20
CA VAL A 133 28.28 -2.29 7.39
C VAL A 133 27.84 -2.00 8.83
N PRO A 134 27.05 -0.94 9.06
CA PRO A 134 26.58 -0.61 10.42
C PRO A 134 25.76 -1.75 11.00
N VAL A 135 26.06 -2.16 12.22
CA VAL A 135 25.32 -3.26 12.86
C VAL A 135 24.05 -2.70 13.50
N GLY A 136 22.91 -3.30 13.16
CA GLY A 136 21.59 -2.97 13.71
C GLY A 136 20.86 -1.84 12.99
N ASP A 137 19.63 -1.63 13.46
CA ASP A 137 18.74 -0.58 13.00
C ASP A 137 19.24 0.81 13.38
N ALA A 138 18.80 1.81 12.62
CA ALA A 138 19.02 3.19 13.03
C ALA A 138 18.33 3.46 14.38
N GLN A 139 18.93 4.34 15.17
CA GLN A 139 18.23 4.88 16.32
C GLN A 139 16.96 5.61 15.85
N SER A 140 15.80 5.27 16.41
CA SER A 140 14.55 5.93 16.09
C SER A 140 14.58 7.42 16.45
N LYS A 141 13.94 8.21 15.59
CA LYS A 141 13.69 9.64 15.72
C LYS A 141 12.21 9.86 15.99
N CYS A 142 11.91 10.77 16.89
CA CYS A 142 10.58 11.21 17.26
C CYS A 142 10.17 12.43 16.43
N VAL A 143 9.20 12.25 15.55
CA VAL A 143 8.57 13.33 14.77
C VAL A 143 7.38 13.87 15.56
N TYR A 144 7.53 15.09 16.07
CA TYR A 144 6.50 15.81 16.81
C TYR A 144 5.82 16.83 15.90
N VAL A 145 4.49 16.89 15.94
CA VAL A 145 3.70 17.87 15.18
C VAL A 145 2.76 18.63 16.10
N GLU A 146 2.75 19.95 15.96
CA GLU A 146 1.81 20.85 16.62
C GLU A 146 1.03 21.66 15.59
N TRP A 147 -0.19 22.06 15.95
CA TRP A 147 -1.08 22.81 15.09
C TRP A 147 -1.63 24.04 15.81
N ALA A 148 -1.97 25.07 15.04
CA ALA A 148 -2.74 26.22 15.48
C ALA A 148 -3.69 26.66 14.36
N PRO A 149 -4.81 27.34 14.67
CA PRO A 149 -5.59 28.04 13.65
C PRO A 149 -4.71 29.05 12.89
N SER A 150 -4.84 29.13 11.57
CA SER A 150 -3.98 29.96 10.72
C SER A 150 -3.98 31.44 11.07
N PHE A 151 -5.10 31.96 11.60
CA PHE A 151 -5.19 33.35 12.09
C PHE A 151 -4.36 33.60 13.35
N ASP A 152 -3.98 32.56 14.09
CA ASP A 152 -3.18 32.61 15.31
C ASP A 152 -1.73 32.14 15.10
N LYS A 153 -1.28 31.92 13.87
CA LYS A 153 0.06 31.40 13.55
C LYS A 153 1.24 32.19 14.14
N ASN A 154 1.03 33.47 14.46
CA ASN A 154 2.05 34.34 15.07
C ASN A 154 2.09 34.24 16.61
N LYS A 155 1.14 33.54 17.24
CA LYS A 155 1.06 33.35 18.68
C LYS A 155 1.63 31.97 19.04
N ILE A 156 2.86 31.93 19.52
CA ILE A 156 3.54 30.66 19.87
C ILE A 156 2.69 29.81 20.83
N VAL A 157 2.04 30.44 21.82
CA VAL A 157 1.19 29.77 22.81
C VAL A 157 -0.11 29.18 22.25
N ALA A 158 -0.48 29.51 21.02
CA ALA A 158 -1.68 28.97 20.37
C ALA A 158 -1.43 27.57 19.80
N PHE A 159 -0.17 27.20 19.55
CA PHE A 159 0.18 25.89 19.04
C PHE A 159 -0.02 24.82 20.12
N LYS A 160 -0.60 23.71 19.69
CA LYS A 160 -0.89 22.55 20.53
C LYS A 160 -0.44 21.28 19.83
N PRO A 161 0.04 20.27 20.57
CA PRO A 161 0.29 18.96 19.99
C PRO A 161 -0.97 18.43 19.30
N LEU A 162 -0.78 17.67 18.22
CA LEU A 162 -1.84 16.77 17.78
C LEU A 162 -2.23 15.83 18.94
N GLU A 163 -3.54 15.67 19.15
CA GLU A 163 -4.05 14.75 20.17
C GLU A 163 -3.67 13.31 19.82
N ASN A 164 -3.60 12.43 20.82
CA ASN A 164 -3.31 11.00 20.66
C ASN A 164 -1.94 10.65 20.04
N MET A 165 -0.98 11.59 20.00
CA MET A 165 0.40 11.22 19.69
C MET A 165 0.96 10.28 20.78
N PRO A 166 1.55 9.13 20.42
CA PRO A 166 2.14 8.20 21.37
C PRO A 166 3.39 8.79 22.02
N ASN A 167 3.85 8.17 23.12
CA ASN A 167 5.14 8.48 23.71
C ASN A 167 6.26 7.92 22.83
N CYS A 168 7.28 8.71 22.55
CA CYS A 168 8.43 8.25 21.79
C CYS A 168 9.29 7.28 22.63
N SER A 169 9.72 6.17 22.03
CA SER A 169 10.40 5.04 22.70
C SER A 169 11.63 5.42 23.52
N HIS A 170 12.35 6.44 23.06
CA HIS A 170 13.57 6.97 23.66
C HIS A 170 13.37 8.27 24.45
N ALA A 171 12.12 8.75 24.58
CA ALA A 171 11.84 9.97 25.32
C ALA A 171 12.27 9.85 26.79
N GLY A 172 13.13 10.77 27.23
CA GLY A 172 13.66 10.79 28.61
C GLY A 172 14.67 9.69 28.93
N LYS A 173 15.07 8.88 27.95
CA LYS A 173 16.11 7.85 28.11
C LYS A 173 17.42 8.35 27.47
N GLY A 174 18.31 8.89 28.30
CA GLY A 174 19.64 9.33 27.87
C GLY A 174 19.77 10.83 27.57
N GLY A 175 21.00 11.28 27.32
CA GLY A 175 21.36 12.71 27.19
C GLY A 175 21.10 13.35 25.82
N MET A 176 20.36 12.68 24.93
CA MET A 176 20.05 13.21 23.58
C MET A 176 18.78 14.07 23.54
N TRP A 177 17.99 14.04 24.62
CA TRP A 177 16.75 14.79 24.75
C TRP A 177 16.95 15.95 25.72
N ASN A 178 16.54 17.15 25.33
CA ASN A 178 16.49 18.27 26.28
C ASN A 178 15.28 18.11 27.21
N ASP A 179 15.34 18.73 28.39
CA ASP A 179 14.25 18.67 29.37
C ASP A 179 12.93 19.20 28.77
N ASN A 180 13.02 20.27 27.98
CA ASN A 180 11.87 20.92 27.34
C ASN A 180 11.41 20.25 26.02
N ASP A 181 12.09 19.19 25.56
CA ASP A 181 11.68 18.51 24.33
C ASP A 181 10.39 17.69 24.54
N PRO A 182 9.41 17.76 23.60
CA PRO A 182 8.13 17.08 23.72
C PRO A 182 8.29 15.56 23.69
N LYS A 183 7.86 14.88 24.76
CA LYS A 183 8.03 13.41 24.95
C LYS A 183 7.08 12.54 24.10
N VAL A 184 6.14 13.18 23.41
CA VAL A 184 5.19 12.55 22.51
C VAL A 184 5.56 12.84 21.06
N GLY A 185 5.17 11.96 20.15
CA GLY A 185 5.45 12.06 18.73
C GLY A 185 5.49 10.67 18.10
N ILE A 186 5.92 10.59 16.85
CA ILE A 186 5.96 9.34 16.09
C ILE A 186 7.40 8.89 15.90
N ASP A 187 7.70 7.65 16.30
CA ASP A 187 9.02 7.07 16.07
C ASP A 187 9.19 6.66 14.61
N VAL A 188 10.26 7.12 13.98
CA VAL A 188 10.69 6.81 12.62
C VAL A 188 12.19 6.53 12.63
N SER A 189 12.63 5.44 12.01
CA SER A 189 14.05 5.12 11.89
C SER A 189 14.56 5.54 10.52
N ASN A 190 15.83 5.95 10.41
CA ASN A 190 16.40 6.28 9.09
C ASN A 190 16.63 5.04 8.23
N TRP A 191 16.92 3.91 8.86
CA TRP A 191 17.04 2.63 8.20
C TRP A 191 16.67 1.48 9.13
N TRP A 192 16.26 0.37 8.51
CA TRP A 192 16.11 -0.93 9.13
C TRP A 192 17.12 -1.90 8.53
N GLN A 193 17.82 -2.66 9.36
CA GLN A 193 18.74 -3.69 8.92
C GLN A 193 18.00 -5.01 8.78
N ASN A 194 18.18 -5.65 7.63
CA ASN A 194 17.64 -6.97 7.34
C ASN A 194 18.80 -7.95 7.19
N GLU A 195 18.79 -9.01 8.00
CA GLU A 195 19.73 -10.12 7.88
C GLU A 195 19.14 -11.24 7.04
N ILE A 196 19.83 -11.63 5.97
CA ILE A 196 19.42 -12.72 5.10
C ILE A 196 20.44 -13.86 5.23
N GLU A 197 20.00 -14.96 5.81
CA GLU A 197 20.74 -16.21 5.80
C GLU A 197 20.65 -16.87 4.42
N LEU A 198 21.81 -17.08 3.79
CA LEU A 198 21.91 -17.75 2.49
C LEU A 198 22.44 -19.17 2.67
N SER A 199 21.80 -20.15 2.03
CA SER A 199 22.14 -21.58 2.13
C SER A 199 23.30 -22.04 1.24
N CYS A 200 24.07 -21.11 0.70
CA CYS A 200 25.23 -21.39 -0.17
C CYS A 200 26.55 -21.28 0.62
N SER A 201 27.67 -21.59 -0.05
CA SER A 201 29.01 -21.33 0.48
C SER A 201 29.89 -20.65 -0.57
N GLY A 202 30.93 -19.94 -0.12
CA GLY A 202 31.91 -19.32 -1.01
C GLY A 202 31.35 -18.17 -1.86
N LYS A 203 31.91 -17.99 -3.06
CA LYS A 203 31.60 -16.87 -3.97
C LYS A 203 30.14 -16.81 -4.43
N GLY A 204 29.45 -17.96 -4.48
CA GLY A 204 28.03 -18.00 -4.88
C GLY A 204 27.10 -17.22 -3.95
N CYS A 205 27.43 -17.14 -2.66
CA CYS A 205 26.67 -16.34 -1.70
C CYS A 205 26.86 -14.85 -1.89
N GLN A 206 28.08 -14.42 -2.16
CA GLN A 206 28.36 -13.01 -2.41
C GLN A 206 27.56 -12.51 -3.63
N GLU A 207 27.53 -13.29 -4.72
CA GLU A 207 26.74 -12.94 -5.91
C GLU A 207 25.24 -12.94 -5.64
N THR A 208 24.74 -13.93 -4.88
CA THR A 208 23.33 -14.00 -4.49
C THR A 208 22.94 -12.83 -3.60
N CYS A 209 23.81 -12.43 -2.68
CA CYS A 209 23.62 -11.28 -1.82
C CYS A 209 23.61 -9.97 -2.62
N LYS A 210 24.56 -9.79 -3.55
CA LYS A 210 24.60 -8.62 -4.45
C LYS A 210 23.33 -8.50 -5.30
N LYS A 211 22.77 -9.61 -5.78
CA LYS A 211 21.48 -9.63 -6.49
C LYS A 211 20.28 -9.19 -5.65
N LYS A 212 20.43 -9.20 -4.32
CA LYS A 212 19.44 -8.71 -3.35
C LYS A 212 19.76 -7.30 -2.83
N ASN A 213 20.68 -6.58 -3.49
CA ASN A 213 21.21 -5.28 -3.03
C ASN A 213 21.81 -5.35 -1.62
N GLY A 214 22.42 -6.49 -1.26
CA GLY A 214 23.05 -6.68 0.03
C GLY A 214 24.57 -6.64 -0.01
N VAL A 215 25.16 -6.48 1.17
CA VAL A 215 26.61 -6.65 1.42
C VAL A 215 26.82 -7.97 2.17
N TRP A 216 27.69 -8.82 1.62
CA TRP A 216 28.05 -10.10 2.24
C TRP A 216 29.20 -9.91 3.22
N VAL A 217 28.98 -10.28 4.48
CA VAL A 217 30.00 -10.23 5.54
C VAL A 217 30.34 -11.65 5.98
N TRP A 218 31.62 -11.99 5.91
CA TRP A 218 32.12 -13.30 6.32
C TRP A 218 32.06 -13.47 7.84
N LYS A 219 31.65 -14.66 8.29
CA LYS A 219 31.91 -15.12 9.66
C LYS A 219 33.36 -15.62 9.74
N ASN A 220 33.91 -15.68 10.96
CA ASN A 220 35.32 -15.99 11.23
C ASN A 220 35.83 -17.32 10.63
N ASP A 221 34.94 -18.19 10.15
CA ASP A 221 35.25 -19.50 9.60
C ASP A 221 35.41 -19.54 8.07
N GLU A 222 35.26 -18.41 7.36
CA GLU A 222 35.33 -18.24 5.88
C GLU A 222 34.39 -19.17 5.07
N GLY A 223 33.71 -20.11 5.72
CA GLY A 223 32.75 -21.02 5.12
C GLY A 223 31.31 -20.51 5.19
N SER A 224 31.04 -19.55 6.06
CA SER A 224 29.70 -18.97 6.27
C SER A 224 29.75 -17.45 6.37
N GLY A 225 28.60 -16.79 6.16
CA GLY A 225 28.47 -15.35 6.21
C GLY A 225 27.02 -14.92 6.36
N VAL A 226 26.80 -13.62 6.49
CA VAL A 226 25.47 -13.01 6.56
C VAL A 226 25.36 -11.99 5.43
N CYS A 227 24.23 -12.00 4.73
CA CYS A 227 23.91 -10.96 3.75
C CYS A 227 23.10 -9.87 4.45
N PHE A 228 23.65 -8.67 4.54
CA PHE A 228 22.96 -7.52 5.11
C PHE A 228 22.34 -6.67 4.01
N THR A 229 21.03 -6.44 4.09
CA THR A 229 20.30 -5.45 3.28
C THR A 229 19.72 -4.39 4.20
N TYR A 230 19.39 -3.22 3.64
CA TYR A 230 18.81 -2.13 4.42
C TYR A 230 17.57 -1.58 3.73
N ASP A 231 16.56 -1.24 4.51
CA ASP A 231 15.44 -0.42 4.05
C ASP A 231 15.69 1.01 4.51
N ILE A 232 15.84 1.93 3.58
CA ILE A 232 16.28 3.31 3.77
C ILE A 232 15.07 4.23 3.72
N LEU A 233 14.93 5.08 4.74
CA LEU A 233 13.85 6.07 4.81
C LEU A 233 13.91 7.03 3.63
N GLU A 234 12.80 7.10 2.89
CA GLU A 234 12.63 7.98 1.73
C GLU A 234 11.79 9.20 2.11
N SER A 235 10.61 8.97 2.71
CA SER A 235 9.67 10.02 3.11
C SER A 235 8.87 9.63 4.34
N ILE A 236 8.26 10.62 4.99
CA ILE A 236 7.40 10.47 6.17
C ILE A 236 6.03 11.08 5.84
N CYS A 237 4.96 10.33 6.05
CA CYS A 237 3.61 10.84 5.87
C CYS A 237 2.73 10.44 7.06
N LEU A 238 2.15 11.45 7.71
CA LEU A 238 1.29 11.32 8.88
C LEU A 238 -0.17 11.64 8.54
N LYS A 239 -1.11 10.92 9.16
CA LYS A 239 -2.54 11.17 9.07
C LYS A 239 -3.02 11.96 10.28
N MET A 240 -3.91 12.90 10.05
CA MET A 240 -4.61 13.63 11.09
C MET A 240 -6.11 13.68 10.86
N LYS A 241 -6.87 13.70 11.94
CA LYS A 241 -8.33 13.72 11.93
C LYS A 241 -8.85 14.95 12.66
N ASN A 242 -9.82 15.64 12.07
CA ASN A 242 -10.54 16.73 12.72
C ASN A 242 -11.67 16.16 13.58
N ASN A 243 -11.59 16.38 14.88
CA ASN A 243 -12.64 16.08 15.85
C ASN A 243 -13.30 17.39 16.25
N VAL A 244 -14.60 17.52 16.00
CA VAL A 244 -15.38 18.68 16.44
C VAL A 244 -16.07 18.30 17.75
N ASP A 245 -15.81 19.05 18.82
CA ASP A 245 -16.44 18.81 20.12
C ASP A 245 -17.90 19.27 20.15
N ILE A 246 -18.59 19.02 21.26
CA ILE A 246 -19.99 19.41 21.48
C ILE A 246 -20.23 20.93 21.41
N PHE A 247 -19.17 21.73 21.49
CA PHE A 247 -19.22 23.19 21.40
C PHE A 247 -18.86 23.71 19.99
N GLY A 248 -18.65 22.81 19.02
CA GLY A 248 -18.28 23.18 17.66
C GLY A 248 -16.81 23.57 17.51
N LYS A 249 -15.96 23.29 18.50
CA LYS A 249 -14.53 23.58 18.42
C LYS A 249 -13.79 22.41 17.79
N SER A 250 -12.99 22.70 16.76
CA SER A 250 -12.10 21.73 16.14
C SER A 250 -10.90 21.40 17.01
N HIS A 251 -10.61 20.12 17.09
CA HIS A 251 -9.41 19.52 17.66
C HIS A 251 -8.81 18.60 16.61
N TRP A 252 -7.50 18.54 16.53
CA TRP A 252 -6.81 17.69 15.55
C TRP A 252 -6.04 16.59 16.26
N ALA A 253 -6.34 15.35 15.89
CA ALA A 253 -5.73 14.16 16.47
C ALA A 253 -4.88 13.44 15.43
N TYR A 254 -3.77 12.85 15.87
CA TYR A 254 -2.99 11.89 15.09
C TYR A 254 -3.82 10.63 14.81
N ALA A 255 -3.77 10.15 13.57
CA ALA A 255 -4.58 9.04 13.07
C ALA A 255 -3.75 7.92 12.40
N GLY A 256 -2.43 7.86 12.65
CA GLY A 256 -1.53 6.87 12.04
C GLY A 256 -0.68 7.44 10.91
N GLY A 257 0.10 6.59 10.24
CA GLY A 257 0.83 6.94 9.02
C GLY A 257 0.05 6.70 7.74
N CYS A 258 0.49 7.29 6.63
CA CYS A 258 -0.18 7.19 5.33
C CYS A 258 0.13 5.88 4.58
N TYR A 259 1.17 5.14 4.98
CA TYR A 259 1.59 3.92 4.30
C TYR A 259 0.94 2.68 4.94
N GLN A 260 1.11 1.53 4.30
CA GLN A 260 0.52 0.25 4.70
C GLN A 260 0.73 -0.03 6.19
N ASP A 261 -0.28 -0.64 6.80
CA ASP A 261 -0.31 -0.97 8.23
C ASP A 261 -0.17 0.28 9.14
N ASN A 262 -0.59 1.45 8.63
CA ASN A 262 -0.47 2.76 9.27
C ASN A 262 0.99 3.16 9.58
N GLN A 263 1.95 2.69 8.77
CA GLN A 263 3.34 3.07 8.93
C GLN A 263 3.56 4.54 8.52
N PRO A 264 4.31 5.32 9.33
CA PRO A 264 4.56 6.73 9.05
C PRO A 264 5.68 6.96 8.05
N GLY A 265 6.58 6.00 7.83
CA GLY A 265 7.72 6.13 6.92
C GLY A 265 7.57 5.23 5.69
N LYS A 266 7.94 5.76 4.52
CA LYS A 266 8.20 4.98 3.30
C LYS A 266 9.67 4.65 3.25
N TYR A 267 9.98 3.40 2.93
CA TYR A 267 11.35 2.90 2.88
C TYR A 267 11.63 2.23 1.54
N GLU A 268 12.82 2.45 1.00
CA GLU A 268 13.30 1.79 -0.21
C GLU A 268 14.51 0.90 0.10
N THR A 269 14.68 -0.18 -0.66
CA THR A 269 15.87 -1.02 -0.52
C THR A 269 17.14 -0.25 -0.89
N GLY A 270 18.03 -0.10 0.09
CA GLY A 270 19.33 0.53 -0.08
C GLY A 270 20.22 -0.22 -1.08
N LYS A 271 21.10 0.52 -1.75
CA LYS A 271 22.05 0.03 -2.75
C LYS A 271 23.46 0.07 -2.17
N PRO A 272 24.21 -1.04 -2.20
CA PRO A 272 25.60 -1.07 -1.77
C PRO A 272 26.46 -0.09 -2.59
N GLY A 273 27.37 0.61 -1.93
CA GLY A 273 28.24 1.64 -2.50
C GLY A 273 27.72 3.07 -2.37
N GLU A 274 26.49 3.26 -1.88
CA GLU A 274 25.89 4.59 -1.71
C GLU A 274 26.08 5.15 -0.29
N THR A 275 26.09 6.48 -0.19
CA THR A 275 26.03 7.20 1.09
C THR A 275 24.73 7.98 1.14
N TYR A 276 23.86 7.63 2.10
CA TYR A 276 22.56 8.24 2.28
C TYR A 276 22.66 9.37 3.29
N HIS A 277 22.59 10.60 2.79
CA HIS A 277 22.66 11.81 3.62
C HIS A 277 21.31 12.23 4.21
N PHE A 278 20.19 11.69 3.71
CA PHE A 278 18.84 12.05 4.14
C PHE A 278 18.59 13.57 4.11
N ALA A 279 19.10 14.25 3.08
CA ALA A 279 18.98 15.71 2.94
C ALA A 279 17.59 16.14 2.40
N SER A 280 16.82 15.20 1.85
CA SER A 280 15.55 15.47 1.17
C SER A 280 14.50 14.44 1.58
N VAL A 281 14.43 14.12 2.87
CA VAL A 281 13.30 13.35 3.42
C VAL A 281 12.10 14.27 3.51
N ASP A 282 11.14 14.08 2.61
CA ASP A 282 9.89 14.84 2.62
C ASP A 282 9.02 14.40 3.80
N ILE A 283 8.47 15.37 4.53
CA ILE A 283 7.57 15.12 5.65
C ILE A 283 6.22 15.76 5.38
N GLU A 284 5.19 14.94 5.26
CA GLU A 284 3.83 15.34 4.95
C GLU A 284 2.87 15.05 6.10
N VAL A 285 1.86 15.91 6.25
CA VAL A 285 0.71 15.66 7.13
C VAL A 285 -0.57 15.84 6.32
N ARG A 286 -1.35 14.76 6.22
CA ARG A 286 -2.58 14.67 5.41
C ARG A 286 -3.79 14.36 6.28
N GLY A 287 -4.98 14.69 5.79
CA GLY A 287 -6.23 14.31 6.46
C GLY A 287 -6.45 12.79 6.40
N GLU A 288 -6.99 12.16 7.45
CA GLU A 288 -7.25 10.71 7.49
C GLU A 288 -8.08 10.21 6.31
N ASN A 289 -9.02 11.04 5.82
CA ASN A 289 -9.90 10.71 4.70
C ASN A 289 -9.41 11.32 3.36
N ASP A 290 -8.14 11.70 3.26
CA ASP A 290 -7.57 12.17 2.00
C ASP A 290 -7.73 11.06 0.93
N PRO A 291 -8.37 11.35 -0.21
CA PRO A 291 -8.48 10.41 -1.32
C PRO A 291 -7.16 9.78 -1.75
N TYR A 292 -6.03 10.49 -1.62
CA TYR A 292 -4.71 9.94 -1.86
C TYR A 292 -4.40 8.74 -0.94
N ILE A 293 -4.68 8.86 0.37
CA ILE A 293 -4.47 7.79 1.34
C ILE A 293 -5.35 6.58 1.01
N ALA A 294 -6.62 6.82 0.66
CA ALA A 294 -7.54 5.74 0.28
C ALA A 294 -7.05 4.95 -0.95
N LEU A 295 -6.29 5.59 -1.84
CA LEU A 295 -5.66 4.93 -2.98
C LEU A 295 -4.43 4.15 -2.59
N LEU A 296 -3.54 4.74 -1.78
CA LEU A 296 -2.35 4.06 -1.28
C LEU A 296 -2.72 2.75 -0.57
N ASP A 297 -3.71 2.80 0.32
CA ASP A 297 -4.23 1.62 1.02
C ASP A 297 -4.74 0.55 0.05
N SER A 298 -5.27 0.98 -1.10
CA SER A 298 -5.87 0.09 -2.09
C SER A 298 -4.88 -0.47 -3.11
N SER A 299 -3.75 0.20 -3.35
CA SER A 299 -2.67 -0.28 -4.23
C SER A 299 -1.69 -1.21 -3.50
N GLY A 300 -1.65 -1.15 -2.17
CA GLY A 300 -0.53 -1.68 -1.39
C GLY A 300 0.70 -0.78 -1.55
N ASN A 301 1.66 -0.88 -0.64
CA ASN A 301 2.85 -0.01 -0.55
C ASN A 301 3.75 0.09 -1.80
N GLU A 302 3.44 -0.66 -2.86
CA GLU A 302 4.00 -0.41 -4.17
C GLU A 302 2.89 0.19 -5.03
N ALA A 303 3.03 1.44 -5.46
CA ALA A 303 2.32 1.95 -6.62
C ALA A 303 2.79 1.26 -7.94
N LYS A 304 3.03 -0.05 -7.91
CA LYS A 304 2.66 -0.88 -9.05
C LYS A 304 1.15 -1.03 -8.95
N ILE A 305 0.44 -0.16 -9.67
CA ILE A 305 -0.87 -0.48 -10.21
C ILE A 305 -0.68 -1.72 -11.08
N SER A 306 -0.62 -2.86 -10.43
CA SER A 306 -0.73 -4.16 -11.03
C SER A 306 -2.10 -4.15 -11.66
N HIS A 307 -2.13 -4.00 -12.98
CA HIS A 307 -3.27 -4.25 -13.87
C HIS A 307 -3.90 -5.65 -13.69
N SER A 308 -3.66 -6.36 -12.57
CA SER A 308 -4.15 -7.70 -12.28
C SER A 308 -5.63 -7.77 -11.92
N SER A 309 -6.26 -6.67 -11.45
CA SER A 309 -7.71 -6.65 -11.21
C SER A 309 -8.50 -6.72 -12.53
N GLY A 310 -7.91 -6.26 -13.64
CA GLY A 310 -8.47 -6.42 -14.98
C GLY A 310 -8.44 -7.85 -15.49
N ILE A 311 -7.45 -8.66 -15.06
CA ILE A 311 -7.28 -10.04 -15.55
C ILE A 311 -8.36 -10.94 -14.95
N ALA A 312 -8.66 -10.84 -13.65
CA ALA A 312 -9.71 -11.65 -13.02
C ALA A 312 -11.10 -11.35 -13.63
N SER A 313 -11.41 -10.07 -13.87
CA SER A 313 -12.66 -9.68 -14.53
C SER A 313 -12.72 -10.15 -15.99
N SER A 314 -11.61 -10.01 -16.73
CA SER A 314 -11.53 -10.48 -18.12
C SER A 314 -11.62 -12.00 -18.22
N LEU A 315 -10.98 -12.74 -17.30
CA LEU A 315 -11.09 -14.19 -17.20
C LEU A 315 -12.51 -14.63 -16.85
N ALA A 316 -13.20 -13.94 -15.94
CA ALA A 316 -14.61 -14.22 -15.65
C ALA A 316 -15.48 -14.12 -16.92
N TRP A 317 -15.28 -13.08 -17.74
CA TRP A 317 -15.96 -12.93 -19.03
C TRP A 317 -15.60 -14.03 -20.03
N ILE A 318 -14.33 -14.39 -20.16
CA ILE A 318 -13.88 -15.49 -21.02
C ILE A 318 -14.53 -16.82 -20.59
N MET A 319 -14.58 -17.09 -19.30
CA MET A 319 -15.23 -18.30 -18.76
C MET A 319 -16.75 -18.28 -19.00
N LEU A 320 -17.40 -17.12 -18.89
CA LEU A 320 -18.84 -16.98 -19.16
C LEU A 320 -19.17 -17.17 -20.66
N VAL A 321 -18.32 -16.66 -21.56
CA VAL A 321 -18.41 -16.93 -23.00
C VAL A 321 -18.17 -18.43 -23.29
N GLY A 322 -17.19 -19.05 -22.62
CA GLY A 322 -16.95 -20.49 -22.71
C GLY A 322 -18.13 -21.34 -22.23
N PHE A 323 -18.81 -20.91 -21.16
CA PHE A 323 -20.04 -21.52 -20.67
C PHE A 323 -21.16 -21.43 -21.72
N ILE A 324 -21.43 -20.23 -22.26
CA ILE A 324 -22.45 -20.02 -23.30
C ILE A 324 -22.16 -20.89 -24.53
N GLY A 325 -20.89 -20.93 -24.97
CA GLY A 325 -20.46 -21.76 -26.09
C GLY A 325 -20.69 -23.27 -25.85
N SER A 326 -20.38 -23.75 -24.64
CA SER A 326 -20.56 -25.16 -24.26
C SER A 326 -22.04 -25.55 -24.20
N VAL A 327 -22.89 -24.69 -23.63
CA VAL A 327 -24.36 -24.88 -23.61
C VAL A 327 -24.94 -24.87 -25.02
N GLY A 328 -24.49 -23.94 -25.86
CA GLY A 328 -24.92 -23.85 -27.26
C GLY A 328 -24.56 -25.10 -28.07
N ALA A 329 -23.31 -25.58 -27.96
CA ALA A 329 -22.85 -26.79 -28.62
C ALA A 329 -23.61 -28.04 -28.14
N PHE A 330 -23.84 -28.15 -26.82
CA PHE A 330 -24.65 -29.21 -26.24
C PHE A 330 -26.07 -29.21 -26.81
N GLY A 331 -26.73 -28.04 -26.82
CA GLY A 331 -28.08 -27.89 -27.35
C GLY A 331 -28.17 -28.27 -28.83
N PHE A 332 -27.26 -27.75 -29.66
CA PHE A 332 -27.23 -28.06 -31.09
C PHE A 332 -27.06 -29.57 -31.35
N LEU A 333 -26.09 -30.22 -30.70
CA LEU A 333 -25.84 -31.65 -30.86
C LEU A 333 -27.04 -32.47 -30.39
N PHE A 334 -27.63 -32.11 -29.25
CA PHE A 334 -28.81 -32.78 -28.71
C PHE A 334 -30.01 -32.70 -29.67
N PHE A 335 -30.31 -31.51 -30.21
CA PHE A 335 -31.40 -31.35 -31.19
C PHE A 335 -31.14 -32.10 -32.49
N LYS A 336 -29.89 -32.09 -32.98
CA LYS A 336 -29.50 -32.85 -34.17
C LYS A 336 -29.73 -34.34 -33.97
N LEU A 337 -29.23 -34.92 -32.87
CA LEU A 337 -29.39 -36.34 -32.56
C LEU A 337 -30.86 -36.72 -32.35
N LYS A 338 -31.65 -35.86 -31.70
CA LYS A 338 -33.09 -36.07 -31.54
C LYS A 338 -33.84 -36.11 -32.88
N LYS A 339 -33.42 -35.32 -33.86
CA LYS A 339 -34.01 -35.32 -35.21
C LYS A 339 -33.65 -36.60 -35.99
N GLU A 340 -32.45 -37.12 -35.78
CA GLU A 340 -31.99 -38.38 -36.39
C GLU A 340 -32.70 -39.63 -35.79
N GLU A 341 -33.23 -39.55 -34.56
CA GLU A 341 -34.07 -40.61 -33.97
C GLU A 341 -35.51 -40.65 -34.50
N ALA A 342 -36.06 -39.51 -34.95
CA ALA A 342 -37.46 -39.40 -35.39
C ALA A 342 -37.88 -40.35 -36.54
N PRO A 343 -37.08 -40.60 -37.60
CA PRO A 343 -37.53 -41.41 -38.73
C PRO A 343 -37.63 -42.93 -38.46
N TYR A 344 -37.15 -43.43 -37.32
CA TYR A 344 -37.24 -44.87 -36.98
C TYR A 344 -38.44 -45.21 -36.10
N ALA A 345 -39.18 -44.21 -35.61
CA ALA A 345 -40.36 -44.41 -34.76
C ALA A 345 -41.67 -44.60 -35.55
N GLU A 346 -41.71 -44.21 -36.83
CA GLU A 346 -42.90 -44.38 -37.70
C GLU A 346 -42.93 -45.72 -38.46
N SER A 347 -41.89 -46.55 -38.31
CA SER A 347 -41.78 -47.87 -38.96
C SER A 347 -41.81 -49.06 -37.98
N ALA A 348 -42.21 -48.83 -36.72
CA ALA A 348 -42.26 -49.84 -35.65
C ALA A 348 -43.68 -50.07 -35.14
#